data_AF-A0A8T5M1Z8-F1
#
_entry.id   AF-A0A8T5M1Z8-F1
#
_cell.length_a   1.000
_cell.length_b   1.000
_cell.length_c   1.000
_cell.angle_alpha   90.00
_cell.angle_beta   90.00
_cell.angle_gamma   90.00
#
_symmetry.space_group_name_H-M   'P 1'
#
loop_
_entity.id
_entity.type
_entity.pdbx_description
1 polymer ?
#
loop_
_entity_poly.entity_id
_entity_poly.type
_entity_poly.pdbx_seq_one_letter_code
_entity_poly.pdbx_strand_id
1 'polypeptide(L)'
;MVLVHIGIEIAIISIVLVVVARYLQIKYGNKKVVNAIQKEVKEKQNKIKELSKQDDPNAKKEADALQMEMMQDLSKMMSSNMRVMIVSMIIFIPGLALIGFLYNGMIVNSPIPLIVFHRGGDFFFWFEITAKSNWFSWYLWWSIGTSIVMSVVFKKLKVE
;
A
#
# COMPACT_ATOMS: atom_id res chain seq x y z
N MET A 1 5.15 30.22 -4.24
CA MET A 1 3.98 31.11 -4.05
C MET A 1 3.03 30.33 -3.16
N VAL A 2 2.81 30.77 -1.92
CA VAL A 2 1.83 30.15 -1.01
C VAL A 2 0.53 30.89 -1.27
N LEU A 3 -0.44 30.25 -1.93
CA LEU A 3 -1.69 30.89 -2.34
C LEU A 3 -2.81 30.63 -1.33
N VAL A 4 -2.73 29.54 -0.57
CA VAL A 4 -3.66 29.17 0.49
C VAL A 4 -2.82 28.47 1.57
N HIS A 5 -3.01 28.79 2.85
CA HIS A 5 -2.31 28.20 4.00
C HIS A 5 -1.60 26.85 3.74
N ILE A 6 -0.26 26.77 3.89
CA ILE A 6 0.62 25.65 3.46
C ILE A 6 0.05 24.26 3.78
N GLY A 7 -0.53 24.09 4.97
CA GLY A 7 -1.14 22.82 5.38
C GLY A 7 -2.31 22.35 4.51
N ILE A 8 -3.08 23.28 3.93
CA ILE A 8 -4.23 23.00 3.05
C ILE A 8 -3.73 22.57 1.66
N GLU A 9 -2.74 23.26 1.11
CA GLU A 9 -2.14 22.89 -0.18
C GLU A 9 -1.56 21.47 -0.15
N ILE A 10 -0.78 21.14 0.88
CA ILE A 10 -0.21 19.80 1.05
C ILE A 10 -1.32 18.76 1.21
N ALA A 11 -2.39 19.07 1.95
CA ALA A 11 -3.52 18.17 2.12
C ALA A 11 -4.23 17.88 0.78
N ILE A 12 -4.48 18.91 -0.04
CA ILE A 12 -5.08 18.76 -1.37
C ILE A 12 -4.19 17.90 -2.27
N ILE A 13 -2.88 18.17 -2.31
CA ILE A 13 -1.93 17.39 -3.11
C ILE A 13 -1.90 15.92 -2.65
N SER A 14 -1.93 15.67 -1.33
CA SER A 14 -1.99 14.33 -0.75
C SER A 14 -3.24 13.58 -1.20
N ILE A 15 -4.40 14.24 -1.16
CA ILE A 15 -5.67 13.67 -1.60
C ILE A 15 -5.60 13.32 -3.09
N VAL A 16 -5.11 14.23 -3.93
CA VAL A 16 -4.97 13.99 -5.38
C VAL A 16 -4.04 12.80 -5.65
N LEU A 17 -2.89 12.71 -4.97
CA LEU A 17 -1.98 11.59 -5.12
C LEU A 17 -2.61 10.26 -4.71
N VAL A 18 -3.36 10.23 -3.61
CA VAL A 18 -4.10 9.03 -3.18
C VAL A 18 -5.17 8.63 -4.20
N VAL A 19 -5.90 9.60 -4.77
CA VAL A 19 -6.91 9.34 -5.81
C VAL A 19 -6.25 8.77 -7.07
N VAL A 20 -5.16 9.36 -7.52
CA VAL A 20 -4.38 8.86 -8.69
C VAL A 20 -3.85 7.46 -8.42
N ALA A 21 -3.24 7.23 -7.25
CA ALA A 21 -2.75 5.92 -6.85
C ALA A 21 -3.85 4.86 -6.89
N ARG A 22 -5.02 5.22 -6.36
CA ARG A 22 -6.16 4.31 -6.32
C ARG A 22 -6.71 4.03 -7.72
N TYR A 23 -6.78 5.05 -8.57
CA TYR A 23 -7.16 4.88 -9.97
C TYR A 23 -6.20 3.93 -10.70
N LEU A 24 -4.89 4.07 -10.50
CA LEU A 24 -3.88 3.16 -11.05
C LEU A 24 -4.03 1.74 -10.51
N GLN A 25 -4.30 1.57 -9.21
CA GLN A 25 -4.58 0.26 -8.63
C GLN A 25 -5.81 -0.40 -9.24
N ILE A 26 -6.87 0.35 -9.56
CA ILE A 26 -8.07 -0.21 -10.20
C ILE A 26 -7.78 -0.55 -11.67
N LYS A 27 -7.09 0.35 -12.38
CA LYS A 27 -6.83 0.20 -13.82
C LYS A 27 -5.80 -0.91 -14.13
N TYR A 28 -4.75 -1.01 -13.31
CA TYR A 28 -3.64 -1.95 -13.53
C TYR A 28 -3.65 -3.13 -12.55
N GLY A 29 -4.39 -3.05 -11.45
CA GLY A 29 -4.55 -4.15 -10.52
C GLY A 29 -5.62 -5.13 -11.01
N ASN A 30 -5.18 -6.33 -11.39
CA ASN A 30 -6.07 -7.42 -11.77
C ASN A 30 -6.74 -8.05 -10.54
N LYS A 31 -7.60 -7.31 -9.84
CA LYS A 31 -8.31 -7.77 -8.64
C LYS A 31 -9.04 -9.10 -8.87
N LYS A 32 -9.67 -9.28 -10.03
CA LYS A 32 -10.36 -10.54 -10.38
C LYS A 32 -9.41 -11.74 -10.37
N VAL A 33 -8.22 -11.58 -10.97
CA VAL A 33 -7.20 -12.63 -11.02
C VAL A 33 -6.65 -12.91 -9.63
N VAL A 34 -6.39 -11.86 -8.84
CA VAL A 34 -5.92 -11.99 -7.46
C VAL A 34 -6.95 -12.75 -6.60
N ASN A 35 -8.24 -12.40 -6.71
CA ASN A 35 -9.30 -13.08 -5.96
C ASN A 35 -9.47 -14.54 -6.38
N ALA A 36 -9.35 -14.85 -7.69
CA ALA A 36 -9.37 -16.22 -8.18
C ALA A 36 -8.20 -17.04 -7.63
N ILE A 37 -6.97 -16.50 -7.72
CA ILE A 37 -5.76 -17.13 -7.17
C ILE A 37 -5.89 -17.34 -5.66
N GLN A 38 -6.40 -16.36 -4.90
CA GLN A 38 -6.60 -16.51 -3.46
C GLN A 38 -7.57 -17.66 -3.12
N LYS A 39 -8.61 -17.84 -3.93
CA LYS A 39 -9.55 -18.94 -3.76
C LYS A 39 -8.86 -20.28 -4.04
N GLU A 40 -8.13 -20.40 -5.15
CA GLU A 40 -7.37 -21.61 -5.52
C GLU A 40 -6.32 -21.96 -4.46
N VAL A 41 -5.56 -20.98 -3.96
CA VAL A 41 -4.58 -21.17 -2.88
C VAL A 41 -5.26 -21.69 -1.62
N LYS A 42 -6.43 -21.17 -1.24
CA LYS A 42 -7.18 -21.64 -0.06
C LYS A 42 -7.68 -23.07 -0.24
N GLU A 43 -8.15 -23.42 -1.44
CA GLU A 43 -8.55 -24.79 -1.78
C GLU A 43 -7.35 -25.75 -1.72
N LYS A 44 -6.20 -25.38 -2.31
CA LYS A 44 -4.95 -26.16 -2.25
C LYS A 44 -4.46 -26.34 -0.83
N GLN A 45 -4.50 -25.30 0.01
CA GLN A 45 -4.14 -25.38 1.42
C GLN A 45 -5.02 -26.37 2.21
N ASN A 46 -6.32 -26.39 1.93
CA ASN A 46 -7.23 -27.35 2.57
C ASN A 46 -6.91 -28.78 2.13
N LYS A 47 -6.68 -29.01 0.83
CA LYS A 47 -6.28 -30.33 0.31
C LYS A 47 -4.95 -30.81 0.88
N ILE A 48 -3.94 -29.94 0.96
CA ILE A 48 -2.65 -30.28 1.60
C ILE A 48 -2.87 -30.69 3.06
N LYS A 49 -3.74 -30.00 3.80
CA LYS A 49 -4.08 -30.38 5.20
C LYS A 49 -4.80 -31.72 5.30
N GLU A 50 -5.62 -32.07 4.32
CA GLU A 50 -6.31 -33.37 4.27
C GLU A 50 -5.34 -34.50 3.91
N LEU A 51 -4.51 -34.31 2.89
CA LEU A 51 -3.49 -35.28 2.46
C LEU A 51 -2.42 -35.49 3.53
N SER A 52 -2.05 -34.44 4.27
CA SER A 52 -1.06 -34.54 5.36
C SER A 52 -1.55 -35.35 6.57
N LYS A 53 -2.85 -35.64 6.67
CA LYS A 53 -3.41 -36.54 7.70
C LYS A 53 -3.32 -38.02 7.30
N GLN A 54 -3.03 -38.30 6.03
CA GLN A 54 -2.88 -39.65 5.52
C GLN A 54 -1.40 -40.02 5.54
N ASP A 55 -1.05 -41.15 6.17
CA ASP A 55 0.34 -41.62 6.26
C ASP A 55 0.75 -42.45 5.02
N ASP A 56 0.28 -42.03 3.83
CA ASP A 56 0.52 -42.70 2.56
C ASP A 56 1.62 -41.96 1.76
N PRO A 57 2.66 -42.65 1.26
CA PRO A 57 3.69 -42.06 0.42
C PRO A 57 3.16 -41.41 -0.87
N ASN A 58 2.02 -41.82 -1.40
CA ASN A 58 1.36 -41.18 -2.55
C ASN A 58 0.70 -39.86 -2.15
N ALA A 59 0.03 -39.81 -0.99
CA ALA A 59 -0.57 -38.59 -0.46
C ALA A 59 0.50 -37.51 -0.19
N LYS A 60 1.69 -37.92 0.26
CA LYS A 60 2.83 -37.02 0.42
C LYS A 60 3.31 -36.42 -0.90
N LYS A 61 3.43 -37.22 -1.96
CA LYS A 61 3.81 -36.72 -3.29
C LYS A 61 2.78 -35.75 -3.86
N GLU A 62 1.49 -36.03 -3.67
CA GLU A 62 0.42 -35.14 -4.10
C GLU A 62 0.43 -33.81 -3.32
N ALA A 63 0.67 -33.86 -2.02
CA ALA A 63 0.83 -32.68 -1.19
C ALA A 63 2.02 -31.81 -1.64
N ASP A 64 3.16 -32.42 -1.97
CA ASP A 64 4.34 -31.72 -2.48
C ASP A 64 4.06 -31.06 -3.85
N ALA A 65 3.33 -31.75 -4.74
CA ALA A 65 2.91 -31.18 -6.02
C ALA A 65 1.98 -29.97 -5.83
N LEU A 66 0.98 -30.08 -4.95
CA LEU A 66 0.08 -28.97 -4.61
C LEU A 66 0.82 -27.77 -4.00
N GLN A 67 1.86 -28.01 -3.20
CA GLN A 67 2.72 -26.94 -2.69
C GLN A 67 3.47 -26.22 -3.80
N MET A 68 4.03 -26.96 -4.77
CA MET A 68 4.70 -26.36 -5.94
C MET A 68 3.74 -25.51 -6.75
N GLU A 69 2.53 -26.00 -7.05
CA GLU A 69 1.54 -25.20 -7.77
C GLU A 69 1.11 -23.96 -6.97
N MET A 70 0.91 -24.10 -5.66
CA MET A 70 0.60 -22.95 -4.79
C MET A 70 1.71 -21.89 -4.85
N MET A 71 2.99 -22.29 -4.89
CA MET A 71 4.09 -21.33 -5.05
C MET A 71 4.06 -20.62 -6.41
N GLN A 72 3.71 -21.33 -7.49
CA GLN A 72 3.53 -20.72 -8.81
C GLN A 72 2.40 -19.68 -8.81
N ASP A 73 1.27 -20.02 -8.18
CA ASP A 73 0.12 -19.11 -8.06
C ASP A 73 0.45 -17.87 -7.23
N LEU A 74 1.16 -18.03 -6.11
CA LEU A 74 1.63 -16.93 -5.29
C LEU A 74 2.63 -16.04 -6.05
N SER A 75 3.55 -16.63 -6.83
CA SER A 75 4.47 -15.88 -7.68
C SER A 75 3.73 -15.07 -8.75
N LYS A 76 2.70 -15.65 -9.38
CA LYS A 76 1.83 -14.96 -10.34
C LYS A 76 1.11 -13.78 -9.68
N MET A 77 0.55 -13.96 -8.48
CA MET A 77 -0.06 -12.88 -7.71
C MET A 77 0.95 -11.78 -7.37
N MET A 78 2.16 -12.16 -6.94
CA MET A 78 3.24 -11.22 -6.62
C MET A 78 3.64 -10.38 -7.84
N SER A 79 3.80 -11.00 -9.01
CA SER A 79 4.16 -10.29 -10.25
C SER A 79 3.10 -9.26 -10.67
N SER A 80 1.81 -9.59 -10.48
CA SER A 80 0.71 -8.66 -10.73
C SER A 80 0.76 -7.45 -9.79
N ASN A 81 1.02 -7.69 -8.50
CA ASN A 81 1.16 -6.61 -7.52
C ASN A 81 2.41 -5.76 -7.78
N MET A 82 3.52 -6.39 -8.17
CA MET A 82 4.78 -5.71 -8.48
C MET A 82 4.63 -4.74 -9.66
N ARG A 83 3.87 -5.12 -10.70
CA ARG A 83 3.58 -4.21 -11.83
C ARG A 83 2.87 -2.94 -11.36
N VAL A 84 1.85 -3.08 -10.52
CA VAL A 84 1.12 -1.93 -9.95
C VAL A 84 2.05 -1.07 -9.10
N MET A 85 2.90 -1.69 -8.29
CA MET A 85 3.89 -1.00 -7.46
C MET A 85 4.88 -0.19 -8.30
N ILE A 86 5.47 -0.79 -9.35
CA ILE A 86 6.43 -0.10 -10.22
C ILE A 86 5.78 1.10 -10.92
N VAL A 87 4.58 0.91 -11.49
CA VAL A 87 3.83 2.01 -12.13
C VAL A 87 3.53 3.11 -11.12
N SER A 88 3.16 2.74 -9.88
CA SER A 88 2.91 3.71 -8.81
C SER A 88 4.19 4.45 -8.43
N MET A 89 5.32 3.75 -8.27
CA MET A 89 6.61 4.37 -7.92
C MET A 89 7.05 5.42 -8.95
N ILE A 90 6.87 5.14 -10.24
CA ILE A 90 7.19 6.10 -11.32
C ILE A 90 6.42 7.41 -11.18
N ILE A 91 5.22 7.38 -10.60
CA ILE A 91 4.38 8.56 -10.40
C ILE A 91 4.64 9.21 -9.04
N PHE A 92 4.79 8.40 -7.99
CA PHE A 92 4.99 8.88 -6.64
C PHE A 92 6.38 9.48 -6.41
N ILE A 93 7.45 8.90 -6.96
CA ILE A 93 8.82 9.39 -6.71
C ILE A 93 8.99 10.82 -7.25
N PRO A 94 8.64 11.14 -8.52
CA PRO A 94 8.71 12.51 -9.00
C PRO A 94 7.74 13.45 -8.26
N GLY A 95 6.54 12.97 -7.93
CA GLY A 95 5.57 13.76 -7.15
C GLY A 95 6.12 14.15 -5.78
N LEU A 96 6.69 13.20 -5.04
CA LEU A 96 7.31 13.43 -3.74
C LEU A 96 8.57 14.29 -3.85
N ALA A 97 9.38 14.10 -4.88
CA ALA A 97 10.57 14.93 -5.12
C ALA A 97 10.18 16.39 -5.39
N LEU A 98 9.13 16.61 -6.20
CA LEU A 98 8.61 17.95 -6.48
C LEU A 98 8.06 18.63 -5.22
N ILE A 99 7.25 17.92 -4.44
CA ILE A 99 6.73 18.43 -3.16
C ILE A 99 7.89 18.72 -2.20
N GLY A 100 8.85 17.80 -2.10
CA GLY A 100 10.04 17.98 -1.26
C GLY A 100 10.89 19.17 -1.67
N PHE A 101 10.98 19.47 -2.96
CA PHE A 101 11.64 20.68 -3.45
C PHE A 101 10.85 21.96 -3.13
N LEU A 102 9.53 21.94 -3.33
CA LEU A 102 8.66 23.11 -3.15
C LEU A 102 8.42 23.47 -1.67
N TYR A 103 8.33 22.48 -0.79
CA TYR A 103 7.96 22.62 0.62
C TYR A 103 9.14 22.31 1.57
N ASN A 104 10.37 22.29 1.06
CA ASN A 104 11.55 22.06 1.89
C ASN A 104 11.64 23.09 3.03
N GLY A 105 11.93 22.62 4.25
CA GLY A 105 12.04 23.48 5.43
C GLY A 105 10.71 24.05 5.95
N MET A 106 9.57 23.78 5.29
CA MET A 106 8.28 24.25 5.77
C MET A 106 7.76 23.41 6.94
N ILE A 107 7.29 24.10 7.97
CA ILE A 107 6.69 23.51 9.17
C ILE A 107 5.17 23.73 9.10
N VAL A 108 4.43 22.66 9.34
CA VAL A 108 2.98 22.68 9.43
C VAL A 108 2.56 22.48 10.88
N ASN A 109 1.82 23.45 11.41
CA ASN A 109 1.24 23.37 12.74
C ASN A 109 -0.06 22.56 12.66
N SER A 110 -0.09 21.42 13.34
CA SER A 110 -1.26 20.56 13.49
C SER A 110 -2.04 20.96 14.75
N PRO A 111 -3.38 20.95 14.73
CA PRO A 111 -4.20 21.16 15.92
C PRO A 111 -4.10 20.01 16.94
N ILE A 112 -3.63 18.84 16.52
CA ILE A 112 -3.46 17.64 17.34
C ILE A 112 -2.00 17.21 17.25
N PRO A 113 -1.33 16.83 18.36
CA PRO A 113 0.03 16.31 18.28
C PRO A 113 0.07 15.04 17.42
N LEU A 114 0.96 15.04 16.43
CA LEU A 114 1.13 13.92 15.49
C LEU A 114 2.50 13.28 15.68
N ILE A 115 2.61 12.02 15.30
CA ILE A 115 3.90 11.35 15.17
C ILE A 115 4.61 11.96 13.96
N VAL A 116 5.71 12.63 14.21
CA VAL A 116 6.58 13.25 13.19
C VAL A 116 7.78 12.34 13.00
N PHE A 117 8.04 11.98 11.75
CA PHE A 117 9.18 11.15 11.39
C PHE A 117 10.37 12.05 11.07
N HIS A 118 11.51 11.74 11.70
CA HIS A 118 12.78 12.40 11.49
C HIS A 118 13.76 11.41 10.86
N ARG A 119 14.53 11.90 9.90
CA ARG A 119 15.64 11.15 9.30
C ARG A 119 16.93 11.46 10.06
N GLY A 120 17.47 10.43 10.67
CA GLY A 120 18.75 10.41 11.36
C GLY A 120 19.85 9.78 10.54
N GLY A 121 20.86 10.55 10.16
CA GLY A 121 21.98 10.03 9.36
C GLY A 121 21.52 9.26 8.11
N ASP A 122 22.30 8.25 7.71
CA ASP A 122 22.09 7.57 6.43
C ASP A 122 20.84 6.66 6.41
N PHE A 123 20.51 5.97 7.52
CA PHE A 123 19.41 4.98 7.58
C PHE A 123 18.63 4.92 8.90
N PHE A 124 18.91 5.77 9.88
CA PHE A 124 18.20 5.73 11.15
C PHE A 124 16.94 6.62 11.08
N PHE A 125 15.82 6.11 11.54
CA PHE A 125 14.58 6.88 11.65
C PHE A 125 14.15 6.90 13.11
N TRP A 126 13.88 8.08 13.64
CA TRP A 126 13.21 8.23 14.94
C TRP A 126 11.95 9.05 14.78
N PHE A 127 11.10 9.01 15.80
CA PHE A 127 9.85 9.74 15.81
C PHE A 127 9.73 10.59 17.07
N GLU A 128 9.01 11.69 16.95
CA GLU A 128 8.62 12.55 18.05
C GLU A 128 7.12 12.83 17.95
N ILE A 129 6.45 12.97 19.10
CA ILE A 129 5.04 13.39 19.13
C ILE A 129 5.02 14.90 19.35
N THR A 130 4.66 15.65 18.32
CA THR A 130 4.65 17.11 18.38
C THR A 130 3.55 17.71 17.53
N ALA A 131 3.09 18.91 17.89
CA ALA A 131 2.14 19.68 17.10
C ALA A 131 2.80 20.33 15.86
N LYS A 132 4.13 20.40 15.81
CA LYS A 132 4.89 20.96 14.68
C LYS A 132 5.43 19.84 13.81
N SER A 133 4.82 19.63 12.65
CA SER A 133 5.22 18.58 11.73
C SER A 133 5.97 19.14 10.52
N ASN A 134 6.93 18.37 10.01
CA ASN A 134 7.47 18.64 8.68
C ASN A 134 6.41 18.32 7.61
N TRP A 135 6.57 18.89 6.41
CA TRP A 135 5.66 18.67 5.29
C TRP A 135 5.43 17.18 5.00
N PHE A 136 6.46 16.34 5.16
CA PHE A 136 6.42 14.92 4.87
C PHE A 136 5.51 14.16 5.84
N SER A 137 5.63 14.41 7.14
CA SER A 137 4.80 13.79 8.17
C SER A 137 3.35 14.23 8.02
N TRP A 138 3.12 15.51 7.71
CA TRP A 138 1.78 16.03 7.41
C TRP A 138 1.15 15.33 6.19
N TYR A 139 1.91 15.23 5.09
CA TYR A 139 1.51 14.48 3.89
C TYR A 139 1.17 13.02 4.20
N LEU A 140 1.98 12.34 5.02
CA LEU A 140 1.80 10.94 5.36
C LEU A 140 0.51 10.72 6.17
N TRP A 141 0.23 11.57 7.16
CA TRP A 141 -1.02 11.50 7.93
C TRP A 141 -2.26 11.74 7.08
N TRP A 142 -2.23 12.74 6.18
CA TRP A 142 -3.32 12.95 5.24
C TRP A 142 -3.49 11.80 4.25
N SER A 143 -2.40 11.22 3.79
CA SER A 143 -2.42 10.07 2.89
C SER A 143 -3.05 8.84 3.57
N ILE A 144 -2.70 8.56 4.82
CA ILE A 144 -3.30 7.48 5.63
C ILE A 144 -4.78 7.75 5.86
N GLY A 145 -5.14 8.95 6.35
CA GLY A 145 -6.53 9.33 6.62
C GLY A 145 -7.41 9.21 5.37
N THR A 146 -6.93 9.75 4.25
CA THR A 146 -7.64 9.66 2.96
C THR A 146 -7.78 8.22 2.49
N SER A 147 -6.74 7.39 2.66
CA SER A 147 -6.78 5.98 2.26
C SER A 147 -7.80 5.17 3.07
N ILE A 148 -7.92 5.45 4.37
CA ILE A 148 -8.94 4.84 5.24
C ILE A 148 -10.35 5.26 4.79
N VAL A 149 -10.57 6.57 4.61
CA VAL A 149 -11.87 7.10 4.17
C VAL A 149 -12.26 6.50 2.82
N MET A 150 -11.35 6.47 1.85
CA MET A 150 -11.60 5.88 0.54
C MET A 150 -11.93 4.40 0.64
N SER A 151 -11.24 3.65 1.50
CA SER A 151 -11.54 2.23 1.72
C SER A 151 -12.97 2.01 2.23
N VAL A 152 -13.44 2.85 3.14
CA VAL A 152 -14.83 2.81 3.65
C VAL A 152 -15.83 3.20 2.56
N VAL A 153 -15.55 4.25 1.79
CA VAL A 153 -16.41 4.72 0.70
C VAL A 153 -16.58 3.66 -0.38
N PHE A 154 -15.48 3.04 -0.84
CA PHE A 154 -15.54 2.00 -1.88
C PHE A 154 -16.31 0.75 -1.41
N LYS A 155 -16.13 0.35 -0.15
CA LYS A 155 -16.90 -0.76 0.44
C LYS A 155 -18.41 -0.48 0.41
N LYS A 156 -18.83 0.76 0.69
CA LYS A 156 -20.25 1.16 0.59
C LYS A 156 -20.76 1.22 -0.85
N LEU A 157 -19.93 1.65 -1.79
CA LEU A 157 -20.30 1.80 -3.19
C LEU A 157 -20.31 0.49 -4.00
N LYS A 158 -19.91 -0.65 -3.41
CA LYS A 158 -19.75 -1.95 -4.11
C LYS A 158 -18.87 -1.88 -5.36
N VAL A 159 -18.00 -0.88 -5.44
CA VAL A 159 -16.95 -0.79 -6.45
C VAL A 159 -15.78 -1.61 -5.92
N GLU A 160 -15.97 -2.93 -5.92
CA GLU A 160 -14.92 -3.91 -5.60
C GLU A 160 -14.23 -4.40 -6.87
#